data_AF-A0A6M3L2J3-F1
#
_entry.id   AF-A0A6M3L2J3-F1
#
_cell.length_a   1.000
_cell.length_b   1.000
_cell.length_c   1.000
_cell.angle_alpha   90.00
_cell.angle_beta   90.00
_cell.angle_gamma   90.00
#
_symmetry.space_group_name_H-M   'P 1'
#
loop_
_entity.id
_entity.type
_entity.pdbx_description
1 polymer ?
#
loop_
_entity_poly.entity_id
_entity_poly.type
_entity_poly.pdbx_seq_one_letter_code
_entity_poly.pdbx_strand_id
1 'polypeptide(L)'
;MKHIMTSKWEFTEDPFPAYRKSLIFGRNKRDFAFLPVKDVLPLEDEDKNFILPENKFKVIKTKEKGTIIIVPGEDNSNRCLAMIGTSGGFRGDCGLKKEDSTAQILKICLAGSACDSSISIIALFDVGQKILFYSYGRRNNDVIIHEWTGKELVCTSMTKAEYESCKICSDKTEVEEL
;
A
#
# COMPACT_ATOMS: atom_id res chain seq x y z
N MET A 1 -1.87 15.73 6.26
CA MET A 1 -1.82 14.36 5.72
C MET A 1 -1.83 14.41 4.20
N LYS A 2 -0.91 13.67 3.59
CA LYS A 2 -0.82 13.49 2.14
C LYS A 2 -1.53 12.22 1.68
N HIS A 3 -1.98 12.23 0.42
CA HIS A 3 -2.53 11.07 -0.27
C HIS A 3 -1.67 10.75 -1.48
N ILE A 4 -1.19 9.52 -1.57
CA ILE A 4 -0.36 9.05 -2.68
C ILE A 4 -0.98 7.77 -3.25
N MET A 5 -1.15 7.74 -4.57
CA MET A 5 -1.72 6.58 -5.26
C MET A 5 -0.80 6.19 -6.41
N THR A 6 -0.08 5.07 -6.25
CA THR A 6 0.79 4.52 -7.30
C THR A 6 0.21 3.26 -7.92
N SER A 7 -0.71 2.60 -7.23
CA SER A 7 -1.49 1.49 -7.78
C SER A 7 -2.87 1.97 -8.20
N LYS A 8 -3.44 1.36 -9.25
CA LYS A 8 -4.75 1.73 -9.79
C LYS A 8 -5.89 1.37 -8.84
N TRP A 9 -6.17 2.22 -7.86
CA TRP A 9 -7.42 2.19 -7.08
C TRP A 9 -8.39 3.18 -7.72
N GLU A 10 -9.66 2.79 -7.78
CA GLU A 10 -10.67 3.58 -8.48
C GLU A 10 -11.67 4.12 -7.47
N PHE A 11 -11.87 5.44 -7.51
CA PHE A 11 -12.96 6.05 -6.77
C PHE A 11 -14.27 5.84 -7.52
N THR A 12 -15.29 5.38 -6.80
CA THR A 12 -16.64 5.15 -7.34
C THR A 12 -17.68 5.49 -6.28
N GLU A 13 -18.84 5.97 -6.71
CA GLU A 13 -19.95 6.34 -5.82
C GLU A 13 -20.95 5.22 -5.59
N ASP A 14 -20.93 4.17 -6.41
CA ASP A 14 -21.84 3.02 -6.31
C ASP A 14 -21.18 1.83 -5.59
N PRO A 15 -21.80 1.21 -4.57
CA PRO A 15 -23.05 1.60 -3.89
C PRO A 15 -22.93 2.74 -2.87
N PHE A 16 -21.71 3.22 -2.61
CA PHE A 16 -21.42 4.41 -1.80
C PHE A 16 -20.04 4.96 -2.18
N PRO A 17 -19.70 6.23 -1.87
CA PRO A 17 -18.37 6.78 -2.16
C PRO A 17 -17.25 5.96 -1.50
N ALA A 18 -16.36 5.39 -2.31
CA ALA A 18 -15.20 4.64 -1.83
C ALA A 18 -14.11 4.50 -2.89
N TYR A 19 -12.87 4.34 -2.43
CA TYR A 19 -11.79 3.81 -3.25
C TYR A 19 -11.90 2.30 -3.29
N ARG A 20 -11.85 1.71 -4.49
CA ARG A 20 -12.05 0.28 -4.71
C ARG A 20 -10.89 -0.31 -5.51
N LYS A 21 -10.61 -1.58 -5.23
CA LYS A 21 -9.71 -2.41 -6.01
C LYS A 21 -10.33 -3.77 -6.20
N SER A 22 -10.33 -4.25 -7.43
CA SER A 22 -10.61 -5.64 -7.76
C SER A 22 -9.41 -6.23 -8.50
N LEU A 23 -9.01 -7.43 -8.09
CA LEU A 23 -8.02 -8.22 -8.78
C LEU A 23 -8.69 -9.52 -9.24
N ILE A 24 -8.55 -9.87 -10.51
CA ILE A 24 -9.20 -11.04 -11.12
C ILE A 24 -8.19 -11.76 -12.01
N PHE A 25 -7.81 -12.97 -11.62
CA PHE A 25 -6.84 -13.84 -12.28
C PHE A 25 -7.48 -15.18 -12.70
N GLY A 26 -8.63 -15.10 -13.38
CA GLY A 26 -9.44 -16.24 -13.82
C GLY A 26 -10.73 -16.42 -13.01
N ARG A 27 -11.42 -17.54 -13.21
CA ARG A 27 -12.83 -17.72 -12.76
C ARG A 27 -13.02 -17.63 -11.24
N ASN A 28 -12.13 -18.26 -10.46
CA ASN A 28 -12.27 -18.38 -9.00
C ASN A 28 -11.14 -17.68 -8.24
N LYS A 29 -10.29 -16.92 -8.94
CA LYS A 29 -9.10 -16.30 -8.35
C LYS A 29 -9.26 -14.80 -8.38
N ARG A 30 -10.07 -14.31 -7.46
CA ARG A 30 -10.41 -12.88 -7.37
C ARG A 30 -10.41 -12.44 -5.93
N ASP A 31 -10.05 -11.18 -5.73
CA ASP A 31 -10.16 -10.50 -4.46
C ASP A 31 -10.66 -9.07 -4.68
N PHE A 32 -11.27 -8.51 -3.65
CA PHE A 32 -11.84 -7.17 -3.68
C PHE A 32 -11.65 -6.49 -2.33
N ALA A 33 -11.22 -5.22 -2.40
CA ALA A 33 -11.11 -4.38 -1.22
C ALA A 33 -11.63 -2.97 -1.53
N PHE A 34 -12.06 -2.29 -0.47
CA PHE A 34 -12.49 -0.90 -0.57
C PHE A 34 -12.17 -0.12 0.71
N LEU A 35 -12.00 1.19 0.56
CA LEU A 35 -11.92 2.16 1.64
C LEU A 35 -13.03 3.21 1.47
N PRO A 36 -14.06 3.19 2.32
CA PRO A 36 -15.15 4.15 2.23
C PRO A 36 -14.67 5.57 2.47
N VAL A 37 -15.32 6.50 1.78
CA VAL A 37 -15.13 7.94 1.90
C VAL A 37 -16.50 8.53 2.25
N LYS A 38 -16.52 9.43 3.23
CA LYS A 38 -17.73 10.14 3.61
C LYS A 38 -17.47 11.63 3.51
N ASP A 39 -18.31 12.34 2.76
CA ASP A 39 -18.33 13.81 2.66
C ASP A 39 -17.01 14.46 2.21
N VAL A 40 -16.05 13.67 1.68
CA VAL A 40 -14.81 14.17 1.07
C VAL A 40 -14.90 13.94 -0.42
N LEU A 41 -14.97 15.02 -1.18
CA LEU A 41 -14.97 14.98 -2.64
C LEU A 41 -13.53 14.83 -3.14
N PRO A 42 -13.20 13.78 -3.92
CA PRO A 42 -11.89 13.67 -4.54
C PRO A 42 -11.74 14.74 -5.63
N LEU A 43 -10.49 15.13 -5.88
CA LEU A 43 -10.06 15.99 -6.96
C LEU A 43 -9.50 15.14 -8.10
N GLU A 44 -9.59 15.63 -9.32
CA GLU A 44 -8.92 15.01 -10.47
C GLU A 44 -7.49 15.56 -10.58
N ASP A 45 -6.49 14.68 -10.67
CA ASP A 45 -5.09 15.07 -10.93
C ASP A 45 -4.79 15.21 -12.43
N GLU A 46 -3.55 15.58 -12.77
CA GLU A 46 -3.12 15.78 -14.18
C GLU A 46 -3.28 14.52 -15.05
N ASP A 47 -3.22 13.35 -14.41
CA ASP A 47 -3.36 12.02 -15.04
C ASP A 47 -4.81 11.50 -15.01
N LYS A 48 -5.77 12.36 -14.64
CA LYS A 48 -7.20 12.05 -14.52
C LYS A 48 -7.54 11.03 -13.44
N ASN A 49 -6.70 10.90 -12.42
CA ASN A 49 -6.98 10.08 -11.26
C ASN A 49 -7.73 10.88 -10.19
N PHE A 50 -8.65 10.21 -9.49
CA PHE A 50 -9.33 10.79 -8.34
C PHE A 50 -8.46 10.70 -7.09
N ILE A 51 -7.93 11.83 -6.62
CA ILE A 51 -7.08 11.94 -5.44
C ILE A 51 -7.79 12.69 -4.31
N LEU A 52 -7.46 12.39 -3.06
CA LEU A 52 -7.99 13.15 -1.93
C LEU A 52 -7.33 14.53 -1.82
N PRO A 53 -8.09 15.59 -1.51
CA PRO A 53 -7.53 16.92 -1.31
C PRO A 53 -6.61 16.96 -0.09
N GLU A 54 -5.34 17.34 -0.28
CA GLU A 54 -4.36 17.38 0.82
C GLU A 54 -4.83 18.22 2.00
N ASN A 55 -4.55 17.72 3.22
CA ASN A 55 -4.89 18.38 4.50
C ASN A 55 -6.37 18.71 4.73
N LYS A 56 -7.30 18.23 3.88
CA LYS A 56 -8.76 18.42 4.05
C LYS A 56 -9.50 17.15 4.49
N PHE A 57 -8.77 16.07 4.73
CA PHE A 57 -9.33 14.80 5.20
C PHE A 57 -8.52 14.22 6.36
N LYS A 58 -9.17 13.32 7.08
CA LYS A 58 -8.53 12.45 8.08
C LYS A 58 -9.04 11.01 7.93
N VAL A 59 -8.20 10.06 8.32
CA VAL A 59 -8.55 8.63 8.38
C VAL A 59 -8.92 8.29 9.82
N ILE A 60 -10.11 7.74 10.03
CA ILE A 60 -10.58 7.33 11.35
C ILE A 60 -10.95 5.85 11.37
N LYS A 61 -10.68 5.21 12.51
CA LYS A 61 -11.20 3.88 12.83
C LYS A 61 -12.41 4.05 13.75
N THR A 62 -13.56 3.57 13.31
CA THR A 62 -14.78 3.58 14.12
C THR A 62 -14.66 2.59 15.29
N LYS A 63 -15.17 2.97 16.46
CA LYS A 63 -15.07 2.16 17.69
C LYS A 63 -15.89 0.87 17.63
N GLU A 64 -17.09 0.92 17.08
CA GLU A 64 -18.06 -0.20 17.16
C GLU A 64 -17.72 -1.38 16.23
N LYS A 65 -17.33 -1.09 14.99
CA LYS A 65 -17.12 -2.14 13.96
C LYS A 65 -15.67 -2.23 13.49
N GLY A 66 -14.78 -1.43 14.05
CA GLY A 66 -13.39 -1.32 13.59
C GLY A 66 -13.26 -0.86 12.13
N THR A 67 -14.34 -0.32 11.55
CA THR A 67 -14.37 0.12 10.15
C THR A 67 -13.50 1.36 10.00
N ILE A 68 -12.60 1.32 9.02
CA ILE A 68 -11.74 2.44 8.66
C ILE A 68 -12.42 3.24 7.55
N ILE A 69 -12.52 4.56 7.73
CA ILE A 69 -13.22 5.47 6.82
C ILE A 69 -12.46 6.79 6.69
N ILE A 70 -12.50 7.38 5.50
CA ILE A 70 -12.03 8.75 5.25
C ILE A 70 -13.18 9.71 5.49
N VAL A 71 -12.94 10.75 6.29
CA VAL A 71 -13.93 11.79 6.62
C VAL A 71 -13.32 13.18 6.48
N PRO A 72 -14.12 14.25 6.42
CA PRO A 72 -13.60 15.61 6.37
C PRO A 72 -12.91 15.94 7.69
N GLY A 73 -11.89 16.78 7.59
CA GLY A 73 -11.18 17.30 8.74
C GLY A 73 -9.72 17.54 8.41
N GLU A 74 -9.14 18.51 9.11
CA GLU A 74 -7.72 18.77 9.00
C GLU A 74 -6.94 17.69 9.76
N ASP A 75 -5.88 17.21 9.14
CA ASP A 75 -4.91 16.33 9.76
C ASP A 75 -3.52 16.92 9.53
N ASN A 76 -3.06 17.71 10.51
CA ASN A 76 -1.75 18.38 10.46
C ASN A 76 -0.58 17.42 10.71
N SER A 77 -0.84 16.12 10.86
CA SER A 77 0.24 15.16 10.91
C SER A 77 0.94 15.05 9.56
N ASN A 78 2.25 14.79 9.61
CA ASN A 78 3.05 14.51 8.43
C ASN A 78 2.90 13.06 7.96
N ARG A 79 1.70 12.48 8.14
CA ARG A 79 1.38 11.11 7.72
C ARG A 79 1.01 11.06 6.24
N CYS A 80 1.19 9.88 5.65
CA CYS A 80 0.81 9.58 4.28
C CYS A 80 -0.19 8.43 4.23
N LEU A 81 -1.34 8.65 3.59
CA LEU A 81 -2.23 7.58 3.15
C LEU A 81 -1.78 7.15 1.75
N ALA A 82 -1.25 5.94 1.63
CA ALA A 82 -0.72 5.44 0.37
C ALA A 82 -1.51 4.24 -0.16
N MET A 83 -1.82 4.27 -1.45
CA MET A 83 -2.44 3.19 -2.20
C MET A 83 -1.42 2.58 -3.16
N ILE A 84 -0.74 1.54 -2.70
CA ILE A 84 0.45 0.95 -3.35
C ILE A 84 0.24 -0.53 -3.66
N GLY A 85 1.04 -1.09 -4.56
CA GLY A 85 0.93 -2.50 -4.94
C GLY A 85 2.06 -2.96 -5.83
N THR A 86 2.12 -4.27 -6.05
CA THR A 86 3.08 -4.91 -6.95
C THR A 86 2.47 -6.16 -7.61
N SER A 87 3.20 -6.75 -8.55
CA SER A 87 2.86 -7.98 -9.24
C SER A 87 4.02 -8.98 -9.22
N GLY A 88 3.72 -10.28 -9.27
CA GLY A 88 4.74 -11.35 -9.27
C GLY A 88 5.44 -11.54 -10.61
N GLY A 89 4.84 -11.08 -11.71
CA GLY A 89 5.35 -11.31 -13.05
C GLY A 89 5.06 -12.72 -13.56
N PHE A 90 5.58 -13.06 -14.75
CA PHE A 90 5.21 -14.29 -15.44
C PHE A 90 5.66 -15.56 -14.70
N ARG A 91 4.68 -16.43 -14.39
CA ARG A 91 4.78 -17.64 -13.55
C ARG A 91 5.42 -17.33 -12.19
N GLY A 92 5.08 -16.18 -11.64
CA GLY A 92 5.57 -15.66 -10.37
C GLY A 92 4.49 -15.51 -9.30
N ASP A 93 4.93 -15.13 -8.10
CA ASP A 93 4.06 -14.76 -6.98
C ASP A 93 4.52 -13.45 -6.33
N CYS A 94 3.62 -12.81 -5.60
CA CYS A 94 3.93 -11.60 -4.85
C CYS A 94 3.13 -11.55 -3.55
N GLY A 95 3.64 -10.77 -2.60
CA GLY A 95 2.96 -10.60 -1.33
C GLY A 95 3.64 -9.61 -0.42
N LEU A 96 3.06 -9.44 0.77
CA LEU A 96 3.60 -8.56 1.80
C LEU A 96 4.62 -9.28 2.65
N LYS A 97 5.75 -8.63 2.90
CA LYS A 97 6.72 -9.04 3.92
C LYS A 97 6.34 -8.36 5.24
N LYS A 98 5.27 -8.86 5.87
CA LYS A 98 4.60 -8.21 7.02
C LYS A 98 5.54 -7.98 8.22
N GLU A 99 6.43 -8.93 8.48
CA GLU A 99 7.38 -8.88 9.61
C GLU A 99 8.36 -7.71 9.50
N ASP A 100 8.69 -7.31 8.28
CA ASP A 100 9.65 -6.22 8.01
C ASP A 100 8.95 -4.88 7.68
N SER A 101 7.61 -4.90 7.62
CA SER A 101 6.78 -3.74 7.31
C SER A 101 6.31 -3.08 8.60
N THR A 102 6.52 -1.76 8.70
CA THR A 102 6.22 -0.98 9.92
C THR A 102 4.99 -0.09 9.78
N ALA A 103 4.57 0.22 8.56
CA ALA A 103 3.37 1.04 8.34
C ALA A 103 2.08 0.26 8.61
N GLN A 104 1.01 0.99 8.98
CA GLN A 104 -0.27 0.38 9.28
C GLN A 104 -1.04 0.02 8.01
N ILE A 105 -1.23 -1.28 7.76
CA ILE A 105 -2.03 -1.75 6.63
C ILE A 105 -3.52 -1.65 6.97
N LEU A 106 -4.26 -0.88 6.18
CA LEU A 106 -5.70 -0.66 6.36
C LEU A 106 -6.54 -1.65 5.55
N LYS A 107 -6.10 -1.94 4.32
CA LYS A 107 -6.76 -2.85 3.37
C LYS A 107 -5.74 -3.58 2.53
N ILE A 108 -6.07 -4.82 2.16
CA ILE A 108 -5.28 -5.66 1.25
C ILE A 108 -6.25 -6.22 0.21
N CYS A 109 -5.82 -6.23 -1.04
CA CYS A 109 -6.42 -6.95 -2.15
C CYS A 109 -5.30 -7.79 -2.78
N LEU A 110 -5.42 -9.12 -2.74
CA LEU A 110 -4.42 -10.05 -3.27
C LEU A 110 -5.12 -11.15 -4.08
N ALA A 111 -4.74 -11.29 -5.34
CA ALA A 111 -5.18 -12.43 -6.14
C ALA A 111 -4.08 -12.85 -7.10
N GLY A 112 -4.10 -14.12 -7.51
CA GLY A 112 -3.14 -14.64 -8.46
C GLY A 112 -3.58 -15.96 -9.07
N SER A 113 -2.96 -16.33 -10.17
CA SER A 113 -3.11 -17.57 -10.92
C SER A 113 -1.78 -18.33 -11.02
N ALA A 114 -1.75 -19.42 -11.77
CA ALA A 114 -0.50 -20.13 -12.03
C ALA A 114 0.50 -19.31 -12.86
N CYS A 115 0.03 -18.28 -13.58
CA CYS A 115 0.85 -17.52 -14.52
C CYS A 115 1.19 -16.11 -14.02
N ASP A 116 0.50 -15.56 -13.03
CA ASP A 116 0.72 -14.21 -12.54
C ASP A 116 -0.05 -13.96 -11.24
N SER A 117 0.40 -13.02 -10.43
CA SER A 117 -0.26 -12.58 -9.20
C SER A 117 -0.11 -11.08 -9.03
N SER A 118 -0.99 -10.47 -8.25
CA SER A 118 -0.85 -9.07 -7.85
C SER A 118 -1.38 -8.84 -6.46
N ILE A 119 -0.74 -7.89 -5.79
CA ILE A 119 -1.17 -7.36 -4.51
C ILE A 119 -1.32 -5.85 -4.61
N SER A 120 -2.36 -5.33 -3.99
CA SER A 120 -2.57 -3.89 -3.82
C SER A 120 -3.09 -3.66 -2.42
N ILE A 121 -2.59 -2.63 -1.76
CA ILE A 121 -2.95 -2.31 -0.39
C ILE A 121 -3.30 -0.84 -0.26
N ILE A 122 -3.96 -0.53 0.85
CA ILE A 122 -4.01 0.82 1.39
C ILE A 122 -3.28 0.77 2.73
N ALA A 123 -2.30 1.63 2.92
CA ALA A 123 -1.53 1.73 4.14
C ALA A 123 -1.40 3.18 4.61
N LEU A 124 -1.29 3.34 5.93
CA LEU A 124 -1.05 4.61 6.58
C LEU A 124 0.38 4.61 7.13
N PHE A 125 1.16 5.61 6.72
CA PHE A 125 2.57 5.76 7.06
C PHE A 125 2.75 6.97 7.98
N ASP A 126 3.43 6.75 9.10
CA ASP A 126 4.19 7.77 9.80
C ASP A 126 5.56 7.97 9.14
N VAL A 127 6.24 9.07 9.45
CA VAL A 127 7.57 9.40 8.88
C VAL A 127 8.57 8.30 9.23
N GLY A 128 9.30 7.81 8.24
CA GLY A 128 10.28 6.71 8.36
C GLY A 128 9.66 5.31 8.37
N GLN A 129 8.33 5.18 8.31
CA GLN A 129 7.69 3.87 8.18
C GLN A 129 7.79 3.34 6.75
N LYS A 130 7.74 2.01 6.63
CA LYS A 130 7.91 1.29 5.36
C LYS A 130 6.91 0.15 5.20
N ILE A 131 6.61 -0.16 3.95
CA ILE A 131 5.94 -1.40 3.51
C ILE A 131 6.87 -2.11 2.56
N LEU A 132 7.02 -3.42 2.76
CA LEU A 132 7.82 -4.27 1.89
C LEU A 132 6.93 -5.28 1.18
N PHE A 133 7.12 -5.38 -0.12
CA PHE A 133 6.61 -6.47 -0.92
C PHE A 133 7.74 -7.39 -1.33
N TYR A 134 7.43 -8.69 -1.43
CA TYR A 134 8.23 -9.58 -2.26
C TYR A 134 7.52 -9.74 -3.60
N SER A 135 8.32 -9.85 -4.67
CA SER A 135 7.87 -10.21 -6.00
C SER A 135 8.90 -11.16 -6.59
N TYR A 136 8.48 -12.36 -6.97
CA TYR A 136 9.36 -13.29 -7.67
C TYR A 136 8.65 -13.88 -8.87
N GLY A 137 9.43 -14.22 -9.89
CA GLY A 137 8.97 -14.87 -11.10
C GLY A 137 10.13 -15.56 -11.80
N ARG A 138 9.96 -15.89 -13.08
CA ARG A 138 11.01 -16.64 -13.82
C ARG A 138 12.34 -15.89 -13.91
N ARG A 139 12.33 -14.55 -13.84
CA ARG A 139 13.50 -13.69 -14.09
C ARG A 139 13.80 -12.70 -12.96
N ASN A 140 12.94 -12.62 -11.96
CA ASN A 140 13.00 -11.64 -10.89
C ASN A 140 12.80 -12.33 -9.54
N ASN A 141 13.44 -11.81 -8.50
CA ASN A 141 13.24 -12.27 -7.13
C ASN A 141 13.64 -11.11 -6.23
N ASP A 142 12.72 -10.16 -6.12
CA ASP A 142 12.97 -8.81 -5.68
C ASP A 142 12.18 -8.51 -4.41
N VAL A 143 12.75 -7.63 -3.59
CA VAL A 143 12.10 -6.97 -2.48
C VAL A 143 11.90 -5.52 -2.87
N ILE A 144 10.63 -5.09 -2.88
CA ILE A 144 10.22 -3.74 -3.22
C ILE A 144 9.83 -3.04 -1.94
N ILE A 145 10.50 -1.92 -1.64
CA ILE A 145 10.36 -1.17 -0.40
C ILE A 145 9.73 0.17 -0.73
N HIS A 146 8.60 0.46 -0.10
CA HIS A 146 8.00 1.79 -0.10
C HIS A 146 8.21 2.42 1.26
N GLU A 147 8.88 3.57 1.31
CA GLU A 147 9.18 4.29 2.55
C GLU A 147 8.68 5.72 2.47
N TRP A 148 8.04 6.17 3.54
CA TRP A 148 7.55 7.54 3.64
C TRP A 148 8.57 8.45 4.33
N THR A 149 9.14 9.40 3.60
CA THR A 149 10.19 10.30 4.13
C THR A 149 9.64 11.50 4.90
N GLY A 150 8.31 11.65 4.98
CA GLY A 150 7.68 12.90 5.42
C GLY A 150 7.51 13.94 4.31
N LYS A 151 7.98 13.66 3.10
CA LYS A 151 7.78 14.55 1.94
C LYS A 151 7.27 13.80 0.72
N GLU A 152 7.86 12.64 0.45
CA GLU A 152 7.54 11.79 -0.69
C GLU A 152 7.57 10.31 -0.30
N LEU A 153 6.89 9.48 -1.09
CA LEU A 153 6.93 8.03 -0.94
C LEU A 153 8.02 7.48 -1.87
N VAL A 154 9.17 7.14 -1.29
CA VAL A 154 10.30 6.60 -2.04
C VAL A 154 10.05 5.11 -2.28
N CYS A 155 10.24 4.68 -3.53
CA CYS A 155 10.17 3.28 -3.92
C CYS A 155 11.57 2.80 -4.32
N THR A 156 12.10 1.82 -3.60
CA THR A 156 13.35 1.13 -3.97
C THR A 156 13.08 -0.33 -4.25
N SER A 157 13.84 -0.91 -5.18
CA SER A 157 13.78 -2.33 -5.52
C SER A 157 15.18 -2.90 -5.44
N MET A 158 15.33 -4.02 -4.76
CA MET A 158 16.58 -4.75 -4.64
C MET A 158 16.31 -6.24 -4.78
N THR A 159 17.31 -7.00 -5.21
CA THR A 159 17.19 -8.46 -5.23
C THR A 159 17.04 -9.00 -3.81
N LYS A 160 16.43 -10.18 -3.68
CA LYS A 160 16.29 -10.87 -2.39
C LYS A 160 17.64 -11.08 -1.70
N ALA A 161 18.68 -11.39 -2.46
CA ALA A 161 20.03 -11.62 -1.93
C ALA A 161 20.66 -10.34 -1.35
N GLU A 162 20.51 -9.22 -2.04
CA GLU A 162 20.95 -7.91 -1.55
C GLU A 162 20.19 -7.53 -0.27
N TYR A 163 18.87 -7.70 -0.27
CA TYR A 163 18.03 -7.42 0.90
C TYR A 163 18.47 -8.22 2.13
N GLU A 164 18.65 -9.54 1.98
CA GLU A 164 19.06 -10.41 3.09
C GLU A 164 20.46 -10.05 3.61
N SER A 165 21.37 -9.67 2.72
CA SER A 165 22.72 -9.20 3.11
C SER A 165 22.66 -7.91 3.93
N CYS A 166 21.85 -6.93 3.49
CA CYS A 166 21.65 -5.68 4.22
C CYS A 166 21.00 -5.89 5.59
N LYS A 167 20.00 -6.79 5.67
CA LYS A 167 19.29 -7.09 6.92
C LYS A 167 20.21 -7.76 7.95
N ILE A 168 21.05 -8.70 7.53
CA ILE A 168 22.02 -9.33 8.43
C ILE A 168 23.03 -8.32 8.95
N CYS A 169 23.43 -7.33 8.15
CA CYS A 169 24.30 -6.26 8.60
C CYS A 169 23.62 -5.37 9.65
N SER A 170 22.37 -4.96 9.44
CA SER A 170 21.65 -4.13 10.43
C SER A 170 21.43 -4.85 11.75
N ASP A 171 21.06 -6.13 11.71
CA ASP A 171 20.76 -6.91 12.91
C ASP A 171 22.02 -7.18 13.75
N LYS A 172 23.21 -7.19 13.14
CA LYS A 172 24.48 -7.34 13.85
C LYS A 172 24.93 -6.05 14.53
N THR A 173 24.66 -4.88 13.93
CA THR A 173 25.03 -3.59 14.52
C THR A 173 24.23 -3.30 15.80
N GLU A 174 22.96 -3.72 15.88
CA GLU A 174 22.14 -3.55 17.09
C GLU A 174 22.57 -4.44 18.27
N VAL A 175 23.30 -5.53 18.02
CA VAL A 175 23.76 -6.46 19.07
C VAL A 175 25.11 -6.04 19.68
N GLU A 176 25.89 -5.21 18.98
CA GLU A 176 27.19 -4.72 19.47
C GLU A 176 27.09 -3.41 20.28
N GLU A 177 25.91 -2.76 20.36
CA GLU A 177 25.67 -1.54 21.14
C GLU A 177 24.97 -1.76 22.50
N LEU A 178 24.92 -3.00 23.00
CA LEU A 178 24.43 -3.36 24.35
C LEU A 178 25.57 -3.89 25.24
#